data_AF-M4YLB5-F1
#
_entry.id   AF-M4YLB5-F1
#
_cell.length_a   1.000
_cell.length_b   1.000
_cell.length_c   1.000
_cell.angle_alpha   90.00
_cell.angle_beta   90.00
_cell.angle_gamma   90.00
#
_symmetry.space_group_name_H-M   'P 1'
#
loop_
_entity.id
_entity.type
_entity.pdbx_description
1 polymer ?
#
loop_
_entity_poly.entity_id
_entity_poly.type
_entity_poly.pdbx_seq_one_letter_code
_entity_poly.pdbx_strand_id
1 'polypeptide(L)'
;MYVYILGGFLGSGKTSLLMRLASMFSEKKQKVAILVNESGEIGVDGATLKAQGYDAVELPSGCVCCTLAGTLQTALVNIVNDIDPDVVIIEPTGLALPHKVKDLVSSADVDEDRDIIIGIADIQRFNDLIKKKEEFFTRQMQGSDFILINKCDLAKDGEIEEATKWLNERFPDKEIIPVSVKEGTNLDKVYGMME
;
A
#
# COMPACT_ATOMS: atom_id res chain seq x y z
N MET A 1 -16.08 -5.77 5.56
CA MET A 1 -15.14 -4.72 5.13
C MET A 1 -13.82 -5.36 4.65
N TYR A 2 -13.26 -4.91 3.54
CA TYR A 2 -11.93 -5.32 3.04
C TYR A 2 -10.84 -4.32 3.46
N VAL A 3 -9.68 -4.81 3.89
CA VAL A 3 -8.55 -3.96 4.28
C VAL A 3 -7.35 -4.19 3.35
N TYR A 4 -6.83 -3.14 2.73
CA TYR A 4 -5.67 -3.18 1.86
C TYR A 4 -4.51 -2.38 2.45
N ILE A 5 -3.36 -3.02 2.66
CA ILE A 5 -2.18 -2.38 3.26
C ILE A 5 -1.08 -2.25 2.21
N LEU A 6 -0.61 -1.02 1.98
CA LEU A 6 0.40 -0.74 0.96
C LEU A 6 1.82 -0.78 1.55
N GLY A 7 2.61 -1.78 1.19
CA GLY A 7 4.00 -1.95 1.59
C GLY A 7 4.99 -1.47 0.53
N GLY A 8 6.11 -0.86 0.95
CA GLY A 8 7.21 -0.54 0.04
C GLY A 8 7.96 0.72 0.42
N PHE A 9 9.17 0.87 -0.11
CA PHE A 9 10.08 1.95 0.25
C PHE A 9 9.55 3.35 -0.10
N LEU A 10 10.13 4.41 0.47
CA LEU A 10 9.75 5.79 0.15
C LEU A 10 9.94 6.08 -1.34
N GLY A 11 8.92 6.66 -1.98
CA GLY A 11 8.92 6.97 -3.41
C GLY A 11 8.58 5.79 -4.34
N SER A 12 8.19 4.62 -3.80
CA SER A 12 7.78 3.47 -4.62
C SER A 12 6.46 3.64 -5.35
N GLY A 13 5.68 4.67 -5.01
CA GLY A 13 4.37 4.97 -5.61
C GLY A 13 3.17 4.48 -4.82
N LYS A 14 3.32 4.18 -3.52
CA LYS A 14 2.23 3.80 -2.60
C LYS A 14 1.05 4.77 -2.66
N THR A 15 1.25 6.06 -2.40
CA THR A 15 0.18 7.06 -2.44
C THR A 15 -0.50 7.14 -3.80
N SER A 16 0.27 7.07 -4.89
CA SER A 16 -0.31 7.06 -6.23
C SER A 16 -1.17 5.82 -6.50
N LEU A 17 -0.73 4.65 -6.01
CA LEU A 17 -1.50 3.41 -6.12
C LEU A 17 -2.78 3.49 -5.28
N LEU A 18 -2.67 4.02 -4.05
CA LEU A 18 -3.81 4.27 -3.17
C LEU A 18 -4.90 5.06 -3.89
N MET A 19 -4.54 6.18 -4.52
CA MET A 19 -5.47 7.02 -5.26
C MET A 19 -6.15 6.28 -6.43
N ARG A 20 -5.37 5.46 -7.15
CA ARG A 20 -5.91 4.68 -8.27
C ARG A 20 -6.89 3.61 -7.79
N LEU A 21 -6.52 2.85 -6.77
CA LEU A 21 -7.39 1.82 -6.20
C LEU A 21 -8.66 2.44 -5.61
N ALA A 22 -8.55 3.54 -4.86
CA ALA A 22 -9.71 4.24 -4.31
C ALA A 22 -10.69 4.69 -5.41
N SER A 23 -10.19 5.22 -6.52
CA SER A 23 -11.00 5.58 -7.70
C SER A 23 -11.71 4.35 -8.27
N MET A 24 -10.98 3.26 -8.49
CA MET A 24 -11.53 2.03 -9.07
C MET A 24 -12.63 1.41 -8.19
N PHE A 25 -12.43 1.37 -6.87
CA PHE A 25 -13.46 0.92 -5.91
C PHE A 25 -14.69 1.84 -5.92
N SER A 26 -14.46 3.15 -5.96
CA SER A 26 -15.55 4.14 -5.99
C SER A 26 -16.36 4.07 -7.28
N GLU A 27 -15.73 3.77 -8.42
CA GLU A 27 -16.42 3.52 -9.70
C GLU A 27 -17.36 2.31 -9.62
N LYS A 28 -17.02 1.31 -8.79
CA LYS A 28 -17.91 0.18 -8.45
C LYS A 28 -18.89 0.49 -7.32
N LYS A 29 -18.99 1.76 -6.90
CA LYS A 29 -19.87 2.26 -5.83
C LYS A 29 -19.55 1.70 -4.44
N GLN A 30 -18.32 1.23 -4.22
CA GLN A 30 -17.89 0.82 -2.90
C GLN A 30 -17.52 2.06 -2.07
N LYS A 31 -17.90 2.07 -0.80
CA LYS A 31 -17.55 3.12 0.15
C LYS A 31 -16.11 2.92 0.62
N VAL A 32 -15.23 3.83 0.23
CA VAL A 32 -13.79 3.74 0.49
C VAL A 32 -13.40 4.69 1.61
N ALA A 33 -12.77 4.16 2.65
CA ALA A 33 -12.05 4.94 3.65
C ALA A 33 -10.54 4.82 3.43
N ILE A 34 -9.84 5.92 3.64
CA ILE A 34 -8.38 6.00 3.44
C ILE A 34 -7.71 6.40 4.74
N LEU A 35 -6.64 5.67 5.09
CA LEU A 35 -5.75 5.96 6.20
C LEU A 35 -4.32 6.15 5.67
N VAL A 36 -3.81 7.37 5.75
CA VAL A 36 -2.43 7.70 5.36
C VAL A 36 -1.65 8.14 6.59
N ASN A 37 -0.44 7.63 6.73
CA ASN A 37 0.49 8.06 7.78
C ASN A 37 1.67 8.80 7.14
N GLU A 38 1.69 10.13 7.24
CA GLU A 38 2.74 10.95 6.62
C GLU A 38 3.92 11.18 7.57
N SER A 39 5.12 10.98 7.05
CA SER A 39 6.33 11.62 7.56
C SER A 39 7.10 12.20 6.36
N GLY A 40 6.70 13.36 5.86
CA GLY A 40 7.46 14.18 4.90
C GLY A 40 6.63 14.75 3.73
N GLU A 41 6.80 16.08 3.54
CA GLU A 41 6.29 17.11 2.59
C GLU A 41 5.74 16.76 1.18
N ILE A 42 5.60 15.49 0.78
CA ILE A 42 5.10 15.09 -0.56
C ILE A 42 4.04 13.98 -0.44
N GLY A 43 3.16 14.07 0.56
CA GLY A 43 1.93 13.29 0.66
C GLY A 43 0.74 13.97 0.00
N VAL A 44 -0.24 13.18 -0.43
CA VAL A 44 -1.57 13.71 -0.78
C VAL A 44 -2.29 13.98 0.54
N ASP A 45 -2.36 15.26 0.92
CA ASP A 45 -3.10 15.77 2.09
C ASP A 45 -4.53 15.19 2.10
N GLY A 46 -5.04 14.77 3.25
CA GLY A 46 -6.41 14.31 3.42
C GLY A 46 -7.46 15.38 3.06
N ALA A 47 -7.10 16.66 3.09
CA ALA A 47 -7.89 17.72 2.46
C ALA A 47 -7.95 17.60 0.93
N THR A 48 -6.86 17.17 0.29
CA THR A 48 -6.84 16.86 -1.15
C THR A 48 -7.69 15.63 -1.46
N LEU A 49 -7.64 14.61 -0.60
CA LEU A 49 -8.50 13.43 -0.72
C LEU A 49 -9.99 13.77 -0.57
N LYS A 50 -10.34 14.57 0.44
CA LYS A 50 -11.70 15.08 0.63
C LYS A 50 -12.17 15.95 -0.54
N ALA A 51 -11.30 16.78 -1.10
CA ALA A 51 -11.61 17.57 -2.29
C ALA A 51 -11.90 16.70 -3.54
N GLN A 52 -11.39 15.46 -3.57
CA GLN A 52 -11.68 14.48 -4.60
C GLN A 52 -12.89 13.59 -4.27
N GLY A 53 -13.61 13.88 -3.18
CA GLY A 53 -14.83 13.18 -2.79
C GLY A 53 -14.62 11.91 -1.95
N TYR A 54 -13.40 11.68 -1.46
CA TYR A 54 -13.11 10.53 -0.59
C TYR A 54 -13.31 10.88 0.89
N ASP A 55 -13.85 9.94 1.65
CA ASP A 55 -13.88 10.00 3.12
C ASP A 55 -12.48 9.66 3.66
N ALA A 56 -11.59 10.65 3.66
CA ALA A 56 -10.23 10.52 4.15
C ALA A 56 -10.11 10.96 5.61
N VAL A 57 -9.49 10.10 6.43
CA VAL A 57 -9.16 10.41 7.83
C VAL A 57 -7.64 10.55 7.93
N GLU A 58 -7.18 11.77 8.19
CA GLU A 58 -5.78 12.02 8.49
C GLU A 58 -5.48 11.64 9.93
N LEU A 59 -4.39 10.90 10.13
CA LEU A 59 -3.85 10.67 11.47
C LEU A 59 -3.05 11.91 11.91
N PRO A 60 -3.27 12.44 13.14
CA PRO A 60 -2.53 13.62 13.61
C PRO A 60 -1.02 13.42 13.50
N SER A 61 -0.31 14.48 13.12
CA SER A 61 1.13 14.51 12.86
C SER A 61 1.93 14.04 14.09
N GLY A 62 2.39 12.79 14.07
CA GLY A 62 3.19 12.19 15.14
C GLY A 62 3.73 10.82 14.71
N CYS A 63 5.05 10.67 14.71
CA CYS A 63 5.76 9.51 14.18
C CYS A 63 5.12 8.14 14.49
N VAL A 64 4.94 7.35 13.43
CA VAL A 64 4.61 5.90 13.39
C VAL A 64 5.47 5.03 14.29
N CYS A 65 6.65 5.49 14.68
CA CYS A 65 7.60 4.67 15.42
C CYS A 65 7.28 4.48 16.90
N CYS A 66 6.52 5.39 17.55
CA CYS A 66 6.72 5.60 18.98
C CYS A 66 5.43 5.84 19.80
N THR A 67 4.28 6.13 19.16
CA THR A 67 2.99 6.41 19.83
C THR A 67 1.78 5.73 19.15
N LEU A 68 2.02 4.83 18.18
CA LEU A 68 1.07 4.59 17.08
C LEU A 68 -0.02 3.53 17.30
N ALA A 69 0.17 2.55 18.18
CA ALA A 69 -0.76 1.42 18.25
C ALA A 69 -2.20 1.89 18.53
N GLY A 70 -2.37 2.72 19.56
CA GLY A 70 -3.68 3.24 19.93
C GLY A 70 -4.30 4.17 18.89
N THR A 71 -3.50 4.97 18.17
CA THR A 71 -4.03 5.96 17.21
C THR A 71 -4.58 5.30 15.95
N LEU A 72 -3.88 4.29 15.40
CA LEU A 72 -4.39 3.57 14.23
C LEU A 72 -5.63 2.73 14.60
N GLN A 73 -5.58 2.01 15.72
CA GLN A 73 -6.71 1.20 16.19
C GLN A 73 -7.96 2.07 16.43
N THR A 74 -7.79 3.19 17.15
CA THR A 74 -8.90 4.13 17.39
C THR A 74 -9.44 4.72 16.09
N ALA A 75 -8.56 5.08 15.15
CA ALA A 75 -8.99 5.61 13.85
C ALA A 75 -9.78 4.56 13.05
N LEU A 76 -9.33 3.30 13.02
CA LEU A 76 -10.05 2.20 12.39
C LEU A 76 -11.43 1.99 13.01
N VAL A 77 -11.52 1.94 14.34
CA VAL A 77 -12.80 1.80 15.05
C VAL A 77 -13.75 2.96 14.73
N ASN A 78 -13.25 4.20 14.72
CA ASN A 78 -14.07 5.36 14.37
C ASN A 78 -14.52 5.33 12.91
N ILE A 79 -13.63 4.96 11.98
CA ILE A 79 -13.99 4.79 10.56
C ILE A 79 -15.11 3.76 10.41
N VAL A 80 -14.98 2.61 11.05
CA VAL A 80 -15.99 1.56 10.96
C VAL A 80 -17.34 2.04 11.52
N ASN A 81 -17.33 2.72 12.67
CA ASN A 81 -18.58 3.17 13.30
C ASN A 81 -19.24 4.38 12.60
N ASP A 82 -18.45 5.35 12.15
CA ASP A 82 -18.96 6.63 11.62
C ASP A 82 -19.18 6.58 10.10
N ILE A 83 -18.32 5.83 9.40
CA ILE A 83 -18.31 5.74 7.94
C ILE A 83 -18.91 4.41 7.49
N ASP A 84 -18.74 3.30 8.20
CA ASP A 84 -19.22 1.97 7.75
C ASP A 84 -18.75 1.66 6.30
N PRO A 85 -17.42 1.61 6.03
CA PRO A 85 -16.90 1.47 4.67
C PRO A 85 -16.90 0.01 4.19
N ASP A 86 -17.05 -0.16 2.87
CA ASP A 86 -16.82 -1.45 2.23
C ASP A 86 -15.32 -1.78 2.19
N VAL A 87 -14.48 -0.76 2.01
CA VAL A 87 -13.04 -0.87 1.79
C VAL A 87 -12.26 0.15 2.62
N VAL A 88 -11.19 -0.30 3.27
CA VAL A 88 -10.17 0.55 3.89
C VAL A 88 -8.84 0.36 3.18
N ILE A 89 -8.21 1.44 2.73
CA ILE A 89 -6.84 1.42 2.18
C ILE A 89 -5.90 2.13 3.14
N ILE A 90 -4.86 1.43 3.58
CA ILE A 90 -3.88 1.90 4.55
C ILE A 90 -2.53 2.09 3.86
N GLU A 91 -2.04 3.33 3.84
CA GLU A 91 -0.67 3.66 3.49
C GLU A 91 0.14 3.98 4.77
N PRO A 92 1.00 3.06 5.23
CA PRO A 92 1.99 3.36 6.24
C PRO A 92 3.20 4.08 5.62
N THR A 93 4.09 4.61 6.49
CA THR A 93 5.34 5.23 6.03
C THR A 93 6.18 4.24 5.21
N GLY A 94 7.00 4.75 4.30
CA GLY A 94 7.87 3.88 3.49
C GLY A 94 8.95 3.13 4.29
N LEU A 95 9.12 3.43 5.58
CA LEU A 95 10.01 2.71 6.51
C LEU A 95 9.25 1.75 7.44
N ALA A 96 7.92 1.66 7.31
CA ALA A 96 7.14 0.69 8.05
C ALA A 96 7.29 -0.72 7.45
N LEU A 97 7.12 -1.72 8.30
CA LEU A 97 6.97 -3.10 7.88
C LEU A 97 5.49 -3.42 7.77
N PRO A 98 4.98 -3.88 6.60
CA PRO A 98 3.54 -4.03 6.39
C PRO A 98 2.86 -5.00 7.37
N HIS A 99 3.52 -6.10 7.72
CA HIS A 99 2.99 -7.06 8.69
C HIS A 99 2.77 -6.43 10.08
N LYS A 100 3.56 -5.42 10.48
CA LYS A 100 3.34 -4.71 11.75
C LYS A 100 2.08 -3.86 11.73
N VAL A 101 1.70 -3.36 10.55
CA VAL A 101 0.45 -2.63 10.37
C VAL A 101 -0.72 -3.61 10.41
N LYS A 102 -0.58 -4.78 9.78
CA LYS A 102 -1.55 -5.87 9.88
C LYS A 102 -1.77 -6.31 11.34
N ASP A 103 -0.70 -6.49 12.13
CA ASP A 103 -0.80 -6.80 13.56
C ASP A 103 -1.66 -5.76 14.33
N LEU A 104 -1.56 -4.47 13.95
CA LEU A 104 -2.35 -3.39 14.56
C LEU A 104 -3.81 -3.37 14.10
N VAL A 105 -4.05 -3.66 12.82
CA VAL A 105 -5.40 -3.80 12.26
C VAL A 105 -6.13 -4.95 12.98
N SER A 106 -5.53 -6.14 13.03
CA SER A 106 -6.15 -7.31 13.68
C SER A 106 -6.36 -7.14 15.19
N SER A 107 -5.60 -6.25 15.84
CA SER A 107 -5.79 -5.94 17.26
C SER A 107 -6.75 -4.77 17.53
N ALA A 108 -7.26 -4.10 16.49
CA ALA A 108 -8.30 -3.08 16.63
C ALA A 108 -9.69 -3.68 16.91
N ASP A 109 -9.85 -5.00 16.78
CA ASP A 109 -11.12 -5.73 17.00
C ASP A 109 -12.26 -5.19 16.13
N VAL A 110 -11.92 -4.79 14.90
CA VAL A 110 -12.89 -4.40 13.87
C VAL A 110 -13.27 -5.62 13.02
N ASP A 111 -14.53 -5.70 12.60
CA ASP A 111 -15.01 -6.81 11.78
C ASP A 111 -14.52 -6.65 10.33
N GLU A 112 -13.55 -7.47 9.93
CA GLU A 112 -12.94 -7.46 8.60
C GLU A 112 -13.11 -8.82 7.91
N ASP A 113 -13.57 -8.79 6.65
CA ASP A 113 -13.81 -10.01 5.87
C ASP A 113 -12.50 -10.60 5.35
N ARG A 114 -11.58 -9.70 4.98
CA ARG A 114 -10.30 -10.04 4.34
C ARG A 114 -9.35 -8.86 4.44
N ASP A 115 -8.09 -9.18 4.71
CA ASP A 115 -7.00 -8.23 4.67
C ASP A 115 -5.92 -8.69 3.67
N ILE A 116 -5.41 -7.76 2.86
CA ILE A 116 -4.39 -8.00 1.83
C ILE A 116 -3.29 -6.97 1.94
N ILE A 117 -2.05 -7.43 1.94
CA ILE A 117 -0.84 -6.61 1.91
C ILE A 117 -0.26 -6.60 0.49
N ILE A 118 -0.14 -5.41 -0.10
CA ILE A 118 0.42 -5.20 -1.44
C ILE A 118 1.86 -4.70 -1.30
N GLY A 119 2.83 -5.49 -1.76
CA GLY A 119 4.23 -5.08 -1.79
C GLY A 119 4.54 -4.28 -3.06
N ILE A 120 5.20 -3.13 -2.95
CA ILE A 120 5.52 -2.26 -4.09
C ILE A 120 7.03 -2.08 -4.19
N ALA A 121 7.61 -2.66 -5.24
CA ALA A 121 9.00 -2.50 -5.65
C ALA A 121 9.10 -1.43 -6.75
N ASP A 122 10.01 -0.47 -6.60
CA ASP A 122 10.28 0.56 -7.62
C ASP A 122 11.35 0.07 -8.58
N ILE A 123 11.02 -0.16 -9.85
CA ILE A 123 11.98 -0.69 -10.83
C ILE A 123 13.20 0.22 -11.01
N GLN A 124 13.01 1.54 -10.98
CA GLN A 124 14.10 2.50 -11.21
C GLN A 124 15.12 2.50 -10.06
N ARG A 125 14.72 2.01 -8.89
CA ARG A 125 15.54 2.00 -7.67
C ARG A 125 15.84 0.59 -7.18
N PHE A 126 15.37 -0.44 -7.88
CA PHE A 126 15.42 -1.83 -7.44
C PHE A 126 16.85 -2.29 -7.13
N ASN A 127 17.76 -2.16 -8.10
CA ASN A 127 19.16 -2.54 -7.96
C ASN A 127 19.87 -1.77 -6.84
N ASP A 128 19.57 -0.47 -6.73
CA ASP A 128 20.15 0.41 -5.74
C ASP A 128 19.68 0.08 -4.32
N LEU A 129 18.39 -0.26 -4.16
CA LEU A 129 17.79 -0.68 -2.90
C LEU A 129 18.30 -2.04 -2.46
N ILE A 130 18.44 -2.99 -3.37
CA ILE A 130 19.05 -4.29 -3.04
C ILE A 130 20.49 -4.07 -2.58
N LYS A 131 21.30 -3.33 -3.35
CA LYS A 131 22.70 -3.10 -2.98
C LYS A 131 22.88 -2.44 -1.61
N LYS A 132 22.00 -1.51 -1.23
CA LYS A 132 22.18 -0.65 -0.04
C LYS A 132 21.33 -1.08 1.16
N LYS A 133 20.20 -1.76 0.93
CA LYS A 133 19.12 -1.97 1.90
C LYS A 133 18.38 -3.32 1.68
N GLU A 134 19.04 -4.34 1.13
CA GLU A 134 18.44 -5.65 0.83
C GLU A 134 17.62 -6.22 2.00
N GLU A 135 18.20 -6.26 3.22
CA GLU A 135 17.51 -6.84 4.37
C GLU A 135 16.14 -6.17 4.63
N PHE A 136 16.10 -4.84 4.59
CA PHE A 136 14.86 -4.11 4.83
C PHE A 136 13.86 -4.27 3.69
N PHE A 137 14.33 -4.20 2.44
CA PHE A 137 13.50 -4.44 1.25
C PHE A 137 12.89 -5.84 1.29
N THR A 138 13.71 -6.85 1.55
CA THR A 138 13.29 -8.25 1.66
C THR A 138 12.25 -8.43 2.75
N ARG A 139 12.41 -7.80 3.92
CA ARG A 139 11.42 -7.86 5.00
C ARG A 139 10.09 -7.19 4.63
N GLN A 140 10.10 -6.10 3.86
CA GLN A 140 8.87 -5.50 3.35
C GLN A 140 8.16 -6.45 2.38
N MET A 141 8.89 -6.97 1.39
CA MET A 141 8.34 -7.89 0.39
C MET A 141 7.89 -9.22 0.99
N GLN A 142 8.62 -9.77 1.96
CA GLN A 142 8.25 -10.99 2.70
C GLN A 142 6.94 -10.84 3.45
N GLY A 143 6.61 -9.63 3.90
CA GLY A 143 5.35 -9.34 4.59
C GLY A 143 4.15 -9.14 3.67
N SER A 144 4.31 -9.15 2.35
CA SER A 144 3.22 -8.90 1.39
C SER A 144 2.55 -10.18 0.87
N ASP A 145 1.29 -10.14 0.47
CA ASP A 145 0.61 -11.27 -0.17
C ASP A 145 1.00 -11.41 -1.64
N PHE A 146 1.14 -10.29 -2.34
CA PHE A 146 1.72 -10.22 -3.69
C PHE A 146 2.58 -8.98 -3.87
N ILE A 147 3.38 -8.96 -4.94
CA ILE A 147 4.37 -7.92 -5.21
C ILE A 147 4.12 -7.26 -6.56
N LEU A 148 4.09 -5.94 -6.56
CA LEU A 148 4.02 -5.09 -7.74
C LEU A 148 5.41 -4.52 -8.04
N ILE A 149 5.88 -4.68 -9.28
CA ILE A 149 7.04 -3.95 -9.80
C ILE A 149 6.50 -2.69 -10.48
N ASN A 150 6.45 -1.59 -9.72
CA ASN A 150 5.90 -0.32 -10.19
C ASN A 150 6.92 0.45 -11.07
N LYS A 151 6.37 1.39 -11.85
CA LYS A 151 7.07 2.23 -12.84
C LYS A 151 7.66 1.40 -13.99
N CYS A 152 7.00 0.30 -14.35
CA CYS A 152 7.45 -0.57 -15.42
C CYS A 152 7.54 0.15 -16.78
N ASP A 153 6.81 1.26 -16.96
CA ASP A 153 6.89 2.16 -18.10
C ASP A 153 8.26 2.86 -18.24
N LEU A 154 9.05 2.91 -17.16
CA LEU A 154 10.38 3.51 -17.12
C LEU A 154 11.51 2.47 -17.12
N ALA A 155 11.17 1.18 -17.22
CA ALA A 155 12.15 0.11 -17.22
C ALA A 155 12.88 0.03 -18.55
N LYS A 156 14.18 -0.23 -18.51
CA LYS A 156 14.99 -0.57 -19.67
C LYS A 156 14.85 -2.06 -20.00
N ASP A 157 15.26 -2.43 -21.20
CA ASP A 157 15.30 -3.81 -21.67
C ASP A 157 16.00 -4.71 -20.64
N GLY A 158 15.32 -5.78 -20.22
CA GLY A 158 15.82 -6.76 -19.25
C GLY A 158 15.61 -6.41 -17.78
N GLU A 159 15.39 -5.14 -17.40
CA GLU A 159 15.29 -4.76 -15.97
C GLU A 159 14.12 -5.44 -15.25
N ILE A 160 12.95 -5.52 -15.91
CA ILE A 160 11.77 -6.20 -15.34
C ILE A 160 12.03 -7.69 -15.16
N GLU A 161 12.69 -8.32 -16.13
CA GLU A 161 12.98 -9.77 -16.11
C GLU A 161 13.97 -10.10 -14.98
N GLU A 162 15.03 -9.30 -14.84
CA GLU A 162 16.00 -9.42 -13.76
C GLU A 162 15.36 -9.22 -12.39
N ALA A 163 14.53 -8.19 -12.23
CA ALA A 163 13.84 -7.91 -10.97
C ALA A 163 12.83 -9.01 -10.64
N THR A 164 12.06 -9.47 -11.62
CA THR A 164 11.08 -10.56 -11.47
C THR A 164 11.78 -11.86 -11.08
N LYS A 165 12.93 -12.16 -11.70
CA LYS A 165 13.73 -13.33 -11.34
C LYS A 165 14.24 -13.25 -9.90
N TRP A 166 14.83 -12.11 -9.52
CA TRP A 166 15.34 -11.90 -8.16
C TRP A 166 14.25 -12.04 -7.10
N LEU A 167 13.06 -11.50 -7.37
CA LEU A 167 11.90 -11.60 -6.48
C LEU A 167 11.36 -13.03 -6.40
N ASN A 168 11.22 -13.74 -7.52
CA ASN A 168 10.76 -15.14 -7.53
C ASN A 168 11.72 -16.08 -6.79
N GLU A 169 13.03 -15.88 -6.92
CA GLU A 169 14.03 -16.69 -6.21
C GLU A 169 13.90 -16.58 -4.69
N ARG A 170 13.43 -15.44 -4.18
CA ARG A 170 13.30 -15.15 -2.74
C ARG A 170 11.89 -15.33 -2.20
N PHE A 171 10.89 -15.14 -3.05
CA PHE A 171 9.48 -15.19 -2.71
C PHE A 171 8.71 -16.07 -3.72
N PRO A 172 9.04 -17.36 -3.84
CA PRO A 172 8.50 -18.24 -4.88
C PRO A 172 6.98 -18.42 -4.81
N ASP A 173 6.38 -18.19 -3.65
CA ASP A 173 4.94 -18.35 -3.41
C ASP A 173 4.13 -17.08 -3.71
N LYS A 174 4.77 -15.99 -4.15
CA LYS A 174 4.12 -14.69 -4.37
C LYS A 174 3.94 -14.39 -5.83
N GLU A 175 2.76 -13.93 -6.20
CA GLU A 175 2.55 -13.38 -7.53
C GLU A 175 3.31 -12.05 -7.68
N ILE A 176 4.03 -11.90 -8.79
CA ILE A 176 4.82 -10.71 -9.11
C ILE A 176 4.29 -10.10 -10.40
N ILE A 177 3.90 -8.82 -10.34
CA ILE A 177 3.19 -8.15 -11.44
C ILE A 177 3.87 -6.83 -11.76
N PRO A 178 4.44 -6.67 -12.97
CA PRO A 178 4.87 -5.37 -13.45
C PRO A 178 3.67 -4.45 -13.66
N VAL A 179 3.73 -3.24 -13.09
CA VAL A 179 2.65 -2.25 -13.20
C VAL A 179 3.22 -0.87 -13.51
N SER A 180 2.39 -0.05 -14.16
CA SER A 180 2.59 1.39 -14.19
C SER A 180 1.37 2.03 -13.55
N VAL A 181 1.50 2.50 -12.31
CA VAL A 181 0.43 3.25 -11.66
C VAL A 181 0.11 4.55 -12.42
N LYS A 182 1.12 5.12 -13.08
CA LYS A 182 1.00 6.36 -13.86
C LYS A 182 0.19 6.15 -15.13
N GLU A 183 0.56 5.13 -15.92
CA GLU A 183 -0.06 4.85 -17.23
C GLU A 183 -1.26 3.88 -17.14
N GLY A 184 -1.51 3.28 -15.97
CA GLY A 184 -2.59 2.32 -15.76
C GLY A 184 -2.27 0.87 -16.14
N THR A 185 -1.05 0.60 -16.61
CA THR A 185 -0.63 -0.74 -17.05
C THR A 185 -0.84 -1.80 -15.96
N ASN A 186 -1.60 -2.85 -16.29
CA ASN A 186 -1.93 -3.99 -15.44
C ASN A 186 -2.74 -3.69 -14.17
N LEU A 187 -3.28 -2.48 -13.98
CA LEU A 187 -4.07 -2.17 -12.78
C LEU A 187 -5.40 -2.94 -12.71
N ASP A 188 -6.04 -3.22 -13.84
CA ASP A 188 -7.26 -4.05 -13.87
C ASP A 188 -6.98 -5.48 -13.39
N LYS A 189 -5.80 -6.02 -13.72
CA LYS A 189 -5.36 -7.33 -13.24
C LYS A 189 -5.16 -7.31 -11.72
N VAL A 190 -4.49 -6.28 -11.20
CA VAL A 190 -4.28 -6.10 -9.75
C VAL A 190 -5.63 -6.03 -9.03
N TYR A 191 -6.56 -5.23 -9.54
CA TYR A 191 -7.90 -5.12 -8.97
C TYR A 191 -8.63 -6.47 -8.94
N GLY A 192 -8.58 -7.25 -10.03
CA GLY A 192 -9.22 -8.56 -10.09
C GLY A 192 -8.67 -9.61 -9.12
N MET A 193 -7.47 -9.41 -8.57
CA MET A 193 -6.89 -10.28 -7.52
C MET A 193 -7.32 -9.89 -6.11
N MET A 194 -7.83 -8.67 -5.95
CA MET A 194 -8.26 -8.11 -4.67
C MET A 194 -9.72 -8.47 -4.36
N GLU A 195 -10.52 -8.78 -5.39
CA GLU A 195 -11.87 -9.38 -5.25
C GLU A 195 -11.81 -10.80 -4.66
#